data_AF-A0A0E3NU25-F1
#
_entry.id   AF-A0A0E3NU25-F1
#
_cell.length_a   1.000
_cell.length_b   1.000
_cell.length_c   1.000
_cell.angle_alpha   90.00
_cell.angle_beta   90.00
_cell.angle_gamma   90.00
#
_symmetry.space_group_name_H-M   'P 1'
#
loop_
_entity.id
_entity.type
_entity.pdbx_description
1 polymer ?
#
loop_
_entity_poly.entity_id
_entity_poly.type
_entity_poly.pdbx_seq_one_letter_code
_entity_poly.pdbx_strand_id
1 'polypeptide(L)'
;MYYIEVDEDKIYELRKDENWTSVVEIKKGNYNIIMLSEEFVPDENVLAMLEKNNLQLKKAVVCYIQFGDGSAPWVVGENCILERDAIRIKNELETNEKVLIVGLDDIVG
;
A
#
# COMPACT_ATOMS: atom_id res chain seq x y z
N MET A 1 2.69 -4.30 -7.22
CA MET A 1 2.62 -2.90 -6.75
C MET A 1 4.02 -2.42 -6.44
N TYR A 2 4.36 -1.22 -6.89
CA TYR A 2 5.61 -0.55 -6.51
C TYR A 2 5.32 0.66 -5.65
N TYR A 3 6.31 1.06 -4.87
CA TYR A 3 6.25 2.29 -4.09
C TYR A 3 7.61 2.97 -4.02
N ILE A 4 7.57 4.25 -3.68
CA ILE A 4 8.74 5.05 -3.33
C ILE A 4 8.52 5.66 -1.95
N GLU A 5 9.61 5.87 -1.23
CA GLU A 5 9.61 6.64 0.02
C GLU A 5 10.13 8.03 -0.28
N VAL A 6 9.39 9.04 0.18
CA VAL A 6 9.70 10.45 -0.08
C VAL A 6 9.61 11.21 1.23
N ASP A 7 10.63 12.01 1.50
CA ASP A 7 10.62 12.95 2.63
C ASP A 7 9.43 13.92 2.53
N GLU A 8 8.92 14.38 3.67
CA GLU A 8 7.71 15.23 3.71
C GLU A 8 7.86 16.57 2.96
N ASP A 9 9.07 17.09 2.87
CA ASP A 9 9.41 18.32 2.13
C ASP A 9 9.51 18.09 0.61
N LYS A 10 10.10 16.97 0.18
CA LYS A 10 10.33 16.67 -1.24
C LYS A 10 9.06 16.35 -2.02
N ILE A 11 7.99 15.90 -1.37
CA ILE A 11 6.74 15.55 -2.06
C ILE A 11 6.14 16.75 -2.82
N TYR A 12 6.31 17.96 -2.30
CA TYR A 12 5.83 19.18 -2.95
C TYR A 12 6.62 19.55 -4.20
N GLU A 13 7.88 19.13 -4.29
CA GLU A 13 8.70 19.33 -5.49
C GLU A 13 8.35 18.31 -6.57
N LEU A 14 8.13 17.04 -6.17
CA LEU A 14 7.73 15.98 -7.09
C LEU A 14 6.38 16.27 -7.78
N ARG A 15 5.40 16.80 -7.04
CA ARG A 15 4.09 17.17 -7.59
C ARG A 15 4.14 18.27 -8.66
N LYS A 16 5.26 18.98 -8.80
CA LYS A 16 5.45 19.99 -9.85
C LYS A 16 5.99 19.37 -11.15
N ASP A 17 6.50 18.14 -11.10
CA ASP A 17 6.97 17.44 -12.28
C ASP A 17 5.77 16.95 -13.11
N GLU A 18 5.77 17.22 -14.41
CA GLU A 18 4.68 16.82 -15.31
C GLU A 18 4.55 15.31 -15.44
N ASN A 19 5.60 14.56 -15.13
CA ASN A 19 5.62 13.09 -15.16
C ASN A 19 5.16 12.46 -13.83
N TRP A 20 4.70 13.27 -12.88
CA TRP A 20 4.21 12.79 -11.59
C TRP A 20 2.91 11.99 -11.73
N THR A 21 2.96 10.69 -11.40
CA THR A 21 1.85 9.73 -11.60
C THR A 21 1.57 8.93 -10.31
N SER A 22 1.23 9.60 -9.21
CA SER A 22 0.87 8.93 -7.96
C SER A 22 -0.56 8.40 -7.96
N VAL A 23 -0.75 7.15 -7.55
CA VAL A 23 -2.10 6.58 -7.37
C VAL A 23 -2.60 6.83 -5.95
N VAL A 24 -1.74 6.64 -4.95
CA VAL A 24 -2.07 6.81 -3.54
C VAL A 24 -0.83 7.31 -2.79
N GLU A 25 -1.04 8.28 -1.90
CA GLU A 25 -0.02 8.80 -0.99
C GLU A 25 -0.42 8.50 0.47
N ILE A 26 0.48 7.89 1.23
CA ILE A 26 0.27 7.53 2.64
C ILE A 26 1.38 8.13 3.49
N LYS A 27 1.00 8.88 4.52
CA LYS A 27 1.95 9.37 5.51
C LYS A 27 2.32 8.25 6.49
N LYS A 28 3.62 7.94 6.61
CA LYS A 28 4.15 6.95 7.56
C LYS A 28 5.26 7.58 8.40
N GLY A 29 4.91 8.03 9.61
CA GLY A 29 5.84 8.73 10.49
C GLY A 29 6.32 10.05 9.88
N ASN A 30 7.61 10.15 9.59
CA ASN A 30 8.28 11.33 9.03
C ASN A 30 8.50 11.28 7.51
N TYR A 31 7.98 10.26 6.83
CA TYR A 31 8.06 10.14 5.37
C TYR A 31 6.69 9.78 4.77
N ASN A 32 6.59 9.94 3.45
CA ASN A 32 5.44 9.54 2.67
C ASN A 32 5.78 8.30 1.84
N ILE A 33 4.87 7.35 1.82
CA ILE A 33 4.86 6.23 0.88
C ILE A 33 3.98 6.64 -0.29
N ILE A 34 4.52 6.52 -1.50
CA ILE A 34 3.78 6.84 -2.71
C ILE A 34 3.72 5.58 -3.56
N MET A 35 2.49 5.13 -3.82
CA MET A 35 2.24 3.94 -4.62
C MET A 35 2.13 4.29 -6.09
N LEU A 36 2.81 3.48 -6.89
CA LEU A 36 2.87 3.55 -8.33
C LEU A 36 2.25 2.28 -8.92
N SER A 37 1.33 2.46 -9.87
CA SER A 37 0.77 1.34 -10.64
C SER A 37 1.91 0.63 -11.38
N GLU A 38 1.84 -0.69 -11.48
CA GLU A 38 2.81 -1.45 -12.28
C GLU A 38 2.79 -1.04 -13.75
N GLU A 39 1.70 -0.44 -14.21
CA GLU A 39 1.54 0.09 -15.57
C GLU A 39 2.46 1.29 -15.87
N PHE A 40 2.81 2.08 -14.84
CA PHE A 40 3.65 3.28 -15.00
C PHE A 40 5.14 3.01 -14.73
N VAL A 41 5.49 1.84 -14.18
CA VAL A 41 6.88 1.50 -13.87
C VAL A 41 7.77 1.28 -15.11
N PRO A 42 7.26 0.76 -16.24
CA PRO A 42 8.02 0.71 -17.48
C PRO A 42 8.23 2.08 -18.15
N ASP A 43 7.61 3.16 -17.67
CA ASP A 43 7.69 4.48 -18.30
C ASP A 43 9.05 5.13 -18.06
N GLU A 44 9.81 5.37 -19.13
CA GLU A 44 11.15 5.97 -19.08
C GLU A 44 11.15 7.36 -18.45
N ASN A 45 10.07 8.15 -18.60
CA ASN A 45 9.99 9.49 -18.01
C ASN A 45 9.82 9.40 -16.49
N VAL A 46 9.01 8.43 -16.02
CA VAL A 46 8.86 8.15 -14.58
C VAL A 46 10.20 7.70 -14.01
N LEU A 47 10.89 6.76 -14.67
CA LEU A 47 12.20 6.27 -14.22
C LEU A 47 13.26 7.40 -14.18
N ALA A 48 13.31 8.25 -15.20
CA ALA A 48 14.23 9.39 -15.25
C ALA A 48 13.94 10.42 -14.15
N MET A 49 12.67 10.68 -13.85
CA MET A 49 12.25 11.55 -12.75
C MET A 49 12.70 10.97 -11.40
N LEU A 50 12.54 9.65 -11.19
CA LEU A 50 13.00 8.99 -9.96
C LEU A 50 14.52 9.09 -9.81
N GLU A 51 15.28 8.83 -10.88
CA GLU A 51 16.74 8.91 -10.86
C GLU A 51 17.24 10.34 -10.56
N LYS A 52 16.66 11.35 -11.22
CA LYS A 52 16.98 12.77 -11.00
C LYS A 52 16.78 13.19 -9.55
N ASN A 53 15.77 12.63 -8.88
CA ASN A 53 15.44 12.95 -7.49
C ASN A 53 16.08 11.98 -6.47
N ASN A 54 16.95 11.07 -6.93
CA ASN A 54 17.58 10.02 -6.11
C ASN A 54 16.56 9.19 -5.31
N LEU A 55 15.44 8.84 -5.96
CA LEU A 55 14.37 8.04 -5.39
C LEU A 55 14.49 6.60 -5.86
N GLN A 56 14.37 5.66 -4.91
CA GLN A 56 14.46 4.24 -5.21
C GLN A 56 13.08 3.63 -5.32
N LEU A 57 12.82 2.97 -6.45
CA LEU A 57 11.63 2.14 -6.63
C LEU A 57 11.74 0.86 -5.80
N LYS A 58 10.77 0.60 -4.95
CA LYS A 58 10.68 -0.59 -4.11
C LYS A 58 9.45 -1.41 -4.48
N LYS A 59 9.55 -2.73 -4.38
CA LYS A 59 8.42 -3.65 -4.56
C LYS A 59 7.92 -4.10 -3.19
N ALA A 60 6.61 -4.04 -2.97
CA ALA A 60 6.00 -4.53 -1.74
C ALA A 60 4.64 -5.15 -2.01
N VAL A 61 4.14 -5.86 -0.99
CA VAL A 61 2.84 -6.50 -1.01
C VAL A 61 1.83 -5.62 -0.27
N VAL A 62 0.64 -5.49 -0.84
CA VAL A 62 -0.54 -4.94 -0.18
C VAL A 62 -1.43 -6.11 0.20
N CYS A 63 -1.79 -6.20 1.47
CA CYS A 63 -2.62 -7.28 2.01
C CYS A 63 -4.00 -6.74 2.39
N TYR A 64 -5.05 -7.51 2.09
CA TYR A 64 -6.39 -7.26 2.58
C TYR A 64 -6.83 -8.47 3.40
N ILE A 65 -7.25 -8.24 4.63
CA ILE A 65 -7.78 -9.27 5.51
C ILE A 65 -9.30 -9.10 5.50
N GLN A 66 -9.97 -10.08 4.91
CA GLN A 66 -11.42 -10.16 4.95
C GLN A 66 -11.85 -10.83 6.24
N PHE A 67 -12.79 -10.22 6.94
CA PHE A 67 -13.33 -10.73 8.19
C PHE A 67 -14.85 -10.60 8.20
N GLY A 68 -15.51 -11.37 9.07
CA GLY A 68 -16.96 -11.32 9.23
C GLY A 68 -17.39 -11.89 10.57
N ASP A 69 -18.69 -11.82 10.86
CA ASP A 69 -19.27 -12.35 12.09
C ASP A 69 -19.63 -13.85 12.01
N GLY A 70 -19.37 -14.48 10.85
CA GLY A 70 -19.67 -15.88 10.57
C GLY A 70 -21.16 -16.19 10.37
N SER A 71 -22.03 -15.17 10.29
CA SER A 71 -23.48 -15.35 10.13
C SER A 71 -23.93 -15.48 8.66
N ALA A 72 -23.11 -15.03 7.71
CA ALA A 72 -23.48 -14.98 6.30
C ALA A 72 -23.36 -16.36 5.59
N PRO A 73 -24.39 -16.81 4.84
CA PRO A 73 -24.42 -18.14 4.19
C PRO A 73 -23.34 -18.38 3.13
N TRP A 74 -22.77 -17.32 2.57
CA TRP A 74 -21.73 -17.37 1.53
C TRP A 74 -20.31 -17.31 2.09
N VAL A 75 -20.12 -17.30 3.42
CA VAL A 75 -18.79 -17.48 4.01
C VAL A 75 -18.36 -18.92 3.71
N VAL A 76 -17.56 -19.06 2.65
CA VAL A 76 -17.06 -20.36 2.19
C VAL A 76 -15.96 -20.84 3.14
N GLY A 77 -16.33 -21.68 4.11
CA GLY A 77 -15.40 -22.43 4.98
C GLY A 77 -15.76 -22.35 6.47
N GLU A 78 -15.49 -23.42 7.23
CA GLU A 78 -15.65 -23.51 8.69
C GLU A 78 -14.74 -22.55 9.50
N ASN A 79 -13.92 -21.74 8.82
CA ASN A 79 -12.88 -20.90 9.40
C ASN A 79 -13.04 -19.43 8.97
N CYS A 80 -14.13 -18.80 9.38
CA CYS A 80 -14.27 -17.35 9.27
C CYS A 80 -13.20 -16.67 10.13
N ILE A 81 -12.48 -15.68 9.59
CA ILE A 81 -11.63 -14.81 10.39
C ILE A 81 -12.57 -13.84 11.11
N LEU A 82 -12.63 -13.94 12.44
CA LEU A 82 -13.33 -12.97 13.26
C LEU A 82 -12.57 -11.64 13.29
N GLU A 83 -13.28 -10.53 13.48
CA GLU A 83 -12.67 -9.18 13.55
C GLU A 83 -11.47 -9.13 14.50
N ARG A 84 -11.58 -9.75 15.68
CA ARG A 84 -10.50 -9.81 16.67
C ARG A 84 -9.24 -10.48 16.11
N ASP A 85 -9.40 -11.57 15.38
CA ASP A 85 -8.28 -12.28 14.76
C ASP A 85 -7.72 -11.49 13.56
N ALA A 86 -8.58 -10.80 12.81
CA ALA A 86 -8.18 -9.91 11.72
C ALA A 86 -7.29 -8.75 12.23
N ILE A 87 -7.69 -8.11 13.34
CA ILE A 87 -6.89 -7.06 13.99
C ILE A 87 -5.54 -7.62 14.47
N ARG A 88 -5.50 -8.82 15.06
CA ARG A 88 -4.24 -9.46 15.46
C ARG A 88 -3.33 -9.68 14.25
N ILE A 89 -3.85 -10.31 13.18
CA ILE A 89 -3.09 -10.59 11.95
C ILE A 89 -2.60 -9.29 11.30
N LYS A 90 -3.44 -8.24 11.29
CA LYS A 90 -3.05 -6.91 10.81
C LYS A 90 -1.83 -6.39 11.56
N ASN A 91 -1.88 -6.37 12.89
CA ASN A 91 -0.77 -5.86 13.69
C ASN A 91 0.51 -6.67 13.48
N GLU A 92 0.41 -7.99 13.35
CA GLU A 92 1.56 -8.86 13.04
C GLU A 92 2.14 -8.55 11.64
N LEU A 93 1.30 -8.42 10.62
CA LEU A 93 1.73 -8.12 9.26
C LEU A 93 2.31 -6.71 9.12
N GLU A 94 1.80 -5.72 9.86
CA GLU A 94 2.33 -4.35 9.85
C GLU A 94 3.77 -4.24 10.40
N THR A 95 4.23 -5.24 11.17
CA THR A 95 5.64 -5.33 11.61
C THR A 95 6.57 -5.90 10.54
N ASN A 96 6.03 -6.50 9.47
CA ASN A 96 6.82 -7.09 8.40
C ASN A 96 7.22 -6.03 7.37
N GLU A 97 8.52 -5.77 7.23
CA GLU A 97 9.06 -4.76 6.30
C GLU A 97 8.68 -4.97 4.83
N LYS A 98 8.30 -6.19 4.43
CA LYS A 98 7.86 -6.49 3.06
C LYS A 98 6.40 -6.15 2.80
N VAL A 99 5.61 -5.96 3.86
CA VAL A 99 4.20 -5.62 3.79
C VAL A 99 4.08 -4.10 3.89
N LEU A 100 3.55 -3.49 2.83
CA LEU A 100 3.42 -2.04 2.78
C LEU A 100 2.21 -1.56 3.57
N ILE A 101 1.07 -2.22 3.34
CA ILE A 101 -0.25 -1.86 3.84
C ILE A 101 -1.03 -3.13 4.12
N VAL A 102 -1.79 -3.10 5.20
CA VAL A 102 -2.77 -4.12 5.55
C VAL A 102 -4.13 -3.46 5.73
N GLY A 103 -5.05 -3.71 4.81
CA GLY A 103 -6.45 -3.32 4.90
C GLY A 103 -7.28 -4.35 5.65
N LEU A 104 -8.33 -3.88 6.33
CA LEU A 104 -9.38 -4.73 6.88
C LEU A 104 -10.65 -4.49 6.08
N ASP A 105 -11.21 -5.55 5.53
CA ASP A 105 -12.46 -5.51 4.76
C ASP A 105 -13.52 -6.35 5.47
N ASP A 106 -14.57 -5.70 5.93
CA ASP A 106 -15.74 -6.37 6.51
C ASP A 106 -16.58 -6.99 5.38
N ILE A 107 -16.83 -8.29 5.49
CA ILE A 107 -17.78 -9.00 4.63
C ILE A 107 -19.19 -8.65 5.15
N VAL A 108 -19.68 -7.48 4.77
CA VAL A 108 -21.05 -7.07 5.10
C VAL A 108 -22.04 -8.00 4.38
N GLY A 109 -22.87 -8.67 5.19
CA GLY A 109 -24.05 -9.44 4.80
C GLY A 109 -25.07 -8.63 4.04
#